data_AF-A0AAD6RMW7-F1
#
_entry.id   AF-A0AAD6RMW7-F1
#
_cell.length_a   1.000
_cell.length_b   1.000
_cell.length_c   1.000
_cell.angle_alpha   90.00
_cell.angle_beta   90.00
_cell.angle_gamma   90.00
#
_symmetry.space_group_name_H-M   'P 1'
#
loop_
_entity.id
_entity.type
_entity.pdbx_description
1 polymer ?
#
loop_
_entity_poly.entity_id
_entity_poly.type
_entity_poly.pdbx_seq_one_letter_code
_entity_poly.pdbx_strand_id
1 'polypeptide(L)'
;MSPLSAFSTFSDSVLVDSGMKFMDIIEDILAQLTPMAVTHFGANVLTRISQLFDKYMDMLIKSLPGPSDDDNLTELKEVIHFRAKTDSEHLALLGLAFTILDELLPLAIIKVWSLTNESKELESENIVPNASITAELKEWKRSLQHSFDKLRDHFCRQYVLTFI
;
A
#
# COMPACT_ATOMS: atom_id res chain seq x y z
N MET A 1 14.48 -8.94 -13.93
CA MET A 1 13.38 -8.17 -14.53
C MET A 1 12.73 -7.37 -13.41
N SER A 2 12.53 -6.07 -13.59
CA SER A 2 11.91 -5.22 -12.56
C SER A 2 10.41 -5.57 -12.43
N PRO A 3 9.85 -5.68 -11.22
CA PRO A 3 8.40 -5.92 -11.02
C PRO A 3 7.55 -4.88 -11.73
N LEU A 4 8.06 -3.65 -11.83
CA LEU A 4 7.46 -2.51 -12.53
C LEU A 4 7.22 -2.76 -14.03
N SER A 5 7.94 -3.70 -14.66
CA SER A 5 7.80 -4.00 -16.09
C SER A 5 6.50 -4.74 -16.43
N ALA A 6 5.87 -5.42 -15.47
CA ALA A 6 4.63 -6.16 -15.69
C ALA A 6 3.40 -5.26 -15.81
N PHE A 7 3.51 -3.98 -15.42
CA PHE A 7 2.39 -3.03 -15.42
C PHE A 7 2.20 -2.29 -16.73
N SER A 8 3.10 -2.45 -17.71
CA SER A 8 3.03 -1.77 -19.01
C SER A 8 1.82 -2.19 -19.87
N THR A 9 1.00 -3.15 -19.43
CA THR A 9 -0.18 -3.66 -20.16
C THR A 9 -1.53 -3.11 -19.68
N PHE A 10 -1.59 -2.29 -18.62
CA PHE A 10 -2.85 -1.68 -18.15
C PHE A 10 -3.00 -0.26 -18.72
N SER A 11 -3.88 -0.09 -19.71
CA SER A 11 -3.98 1.14 -20.52
C SER A 11 -4.74 2.31 -19.89
N ASP A 12 -4.68 2.49 -18.58
CA ASP A 12 -5.08 3.76 -17.95
C ASP A 12 -3.88 4.36 -17.22
N SER A 13 -3.22 5.29 -17.91
CA SER A 13 -1.95 5.86 -17.49
C SER A 13 -2.01 6.53 -16.12
N VAL A 14 -3.18 7.00 -15.68
CA VAL A 14 -3.36 7.72 -14.41
C VAL A 14 -3.50 6.75 -13.22
N LEU A 15 -4.05 5.56 -13.45
CA LEU A 15 -4.24 4.54 -12.42
C LEU A 15 -2.91 3.93 -12.00
N VAL A 16 -2.17 3.46 -13.00
CA VAL A 16 -0.83 2.89 -12.85
C VAL A 16 0.10 3.93 -12.23
N ASP A 17 -0.02 5.20 -12.63
CA ASP A 17 0.77 6.31 -12.10
C ASP A 17 0.53 6.55 -10.60
N SER A 18 -0.70 6.38 -10.09
CA SER A 18 -0.97 6.55 -8.64
C SER A 18 -0.34 5.46 -7.76
N GLY A 19 -0.44 4.19 -8.17
CA GLY A 19 0.18 3.08 -7.44
C GLY A 19 1.70 3.09 -7.56
N MET A 20 2.22 3.46 -8.74
CA MET A 20 3.65 3.63 -8.97
C MET A 20 4.21 4.74 -8.08
N LYS A 21 3.59 5.92 -8.06
CA LYS A 21 3.98 7.03 -7.17
C LYS A 21 3.96 6.64 -5.70
N PHE A 22 2.94 5.88 -5.27
CA PHE A 22 2.92 5.36 -3.91
C PHE A 22 4.15 4.49 -3.64
N MET A 23 4.45 3.53 -4.52
CA MET A 23 5.62 2.67 -4.37
C MET A 23 6.95 3.42 -4.43
N ASP A 24 7.10 4.41 -5.31
CA ASP A 24 8.29 5.25 -5.40
C ASP A 24 8.55 5.98 -4.06
N ILE A 25 7.50 6.54 -3.44
CA ILE A 25 7.60 7.17 -2.11
C ILE A 25 8.07 6.15 -1.06
N ILE A 26 7.53 4.92 -1.10
CA ILE A 26 7.95 3.88 -0.17
C ILE A 26 9.40 3.47 -0.41
N GLU A 27 9.81 3.26 -1.66
CA GLU A 27 11.19 2.93 -2.01
C GLU A 27 12.16 4.03 -1.58
N ASP A 28 11.81 5.31 -1.76
CA ASP A 28 12.59 6.46 -1.30
C ASP A 28 12.72 6.51 0.23
N ILE A 29 11.65 6.21 0.97
CA ILE A 29 11.71 6.11 2.44
C ILE A 29 12.66 4.97 2.83
N LEU A 30 12.52 3.80 2.21
CA LEU A 30 13.28 2.60 2.51
C LEU A 30 14.77 2.75 2.15
N ALA A 31 15.09 3.43 1.04
CA ALA A 31 16.46 3.69 0.61
C ALA A 31 17.24 4.58 1.59
N GLN A 32 16.56 5.39 2.40
CA GLN A 32 17.17 6.25 3.41
C GLN A 32 17.44 5.50 4.73
N LEU A 33 16.98 4.26 4.89
CA LEU A 33 17.14 3.51 6.12
C LEU A 33 18.51 2.83 6.18
N THR A 34 19.23 3.09 7.27
CA THR A 34 20.43 2.34 7.63
C THR A 34 20.07 1.10 8.45
N PRO A 35 20.91 0.05 8.49
CA PRO A 35 20.66 -1.13 9.32
C PRO A 35 20.43 -0.79 10.82
N MET A 36 21.13 0.24 11.31
CA MET A 36 20.94 0.77 12.66
C MET A 36 19.56 1.39 12.84
N ALA A 37 19.10 2.20 11.87
CA ALA A 37 17.77 2.79 11.91
C ALA A 37 16.67 1.73 11.88
N VAL A 38 16.84 0.67 11.08
CA VAL A 38 15.90 -0.47 11.04
C VAL A 38 15.83 -1.18 12.39
N THR A 39 16.98 -1.41 13.04
CA THR A 39 17.04 -2.10 14.33
C THR A 39 16.36 -1.29 15.45
N HIS A 40 16.55 0.03 15.48
CA HIS A 40 16.03 0.87 16.57
C HIS A 40 14.62 1.44 16.31
N PHE A 41 14.26 1.67 15.05
CA PHE A 41 13.05 2.39 14.67
C PHE A 41 12.15 1.60 13.71
N GLY A 42 12.45 0.32 13.44
CA GLY A 42 11.72 -0.50 12.48
C GLY A 42 10.20 -0.52 12.71
N ALA A 43 9.74 -0.76 13.94
CA ALA A 43 8.31 -0.72 14.28
C ALA A 43 7.65 0.64 13.98
N ASN A 44 8.36 1.74 14.24
CA ASN A 44 7.85 3.09 13.96
C ASN A 44 7.77 3.34 12.46
N VAL A 45 8.78 2.91 11.70
CA VAL A 45 8.78 3.01 10.23
C VAL A 45 7.61 2.21 9.65
N LEU A 46 7.44 0.96 10.06
CA LEU A 46 6.31 0.10 9.63
C LEU A 46 4.97 0.77 9.93
N THR A 47 4.81 1.37 11.12
CA THR A 47 3.61 2.12 11.50
C THR A 47 3.36 3.31 10.57
N ARG A 48 4.39 4.07 10.21
CA ARG A 48 4.27 5.20 9.26
C ARG A 48 3.91 4.72 7.85
N ILE A 49 4.47 3.60 7.41
CA ILE A 49 4.13 2.98 6.12
C ILE A 49 2.66 2.54 6.12
N SER A 50 2.17 1.92 7.21
CA SER A 50 0.74 1.59 7.34
C SER A 50 -0.15 2.82 7.24
N GLN A 51 0.24 3.94 7.88
CA GLN A 51 -0.51 5.20 7.80
C GLN A 51 -0.52 5.80 6.39
N LEU A 52 0.58 5.68 5.64
CA LEU A 52 0.64 6.10 4.24
C LEU A 52 -0.25 5.23 3.36
N PHE A 53 -0.22 3.91 3.56
CA PHE A 53 -1.09 2.98 2.84
C PHE A 53 -2.57 3.24 3.13
N ASP A 54 -2.94 3.51 4.39
CA ASP A 54 -4.31 3.86 4.77
C ASP A 54 -4.79 5.13 4.05
N LYS A 55 -3.96 6.19 4.03
CA LYS A 55 -4.27 7.41 3.27
C LYS A 55 -4.37 7.17 1.77
N TYR A 56 -3.55 6.29 1.23
CA TYR A 56 -3.64 5.88 -0.17
C TYR A 56 -4.97 5.15 -0.43
N MET A 57 -5.40 4.23 0.44
CA MET A 57 -6.73 3.59 0.34
C MET A 57 -7.86 4.62 0.40
N ASP A 58 -7.80 5.60 1.31
CA ASP A 58 -8.79 6.68 1.40
C ASP A 58 -8.87 7.50 0.10
N MET A 59 -7.72 7.80 -0.51
CA MET A 59 -7.66 8.47 -1.81
C MET A 59 -8.29 7.62 -2.92
N LEU A 60 -8.05 6.31 -2.92
CA LEU A 60 -8.67 5.39 -3.89
C LEU A 60 -10.19 5.32 -3.68
N ILE A 61 -10.67 5.25 -2.44
CA ILE A 61 -12.10 5.27 -2.10
C ILE A 61 -12.76 6.54 -2.65
N LYS A 62 -12.16 7.71 -2.43
CA LYS A 62 -12.66 8.99 -2.96
C LYS A 62 -12.64 9.08 -4.49
N SER A 63 -11.84 8.23 -5.14
CA SER A 63 -11.76 8.15 -6.60
C SER A 63 -12.83 7.21 -7.19
N LEU A 64 -13.51 6.40 -6.36
CA LEU A 64 -14.65 5.59 -6.75
C LEU A 64 -15.96 6.40 -6.67
N PRO A 65 -16.95 6.14 -7.55
CA PRO A 65 -18.25 6.79 -7.47
C PRO A 65 -18.97 6.41 -6.17
N GLY A 66 -19.63 7.39 -5.54
CA GLY A 66 -20.45 7.22 -4.36
C GLY A 66 -21.95 7.23 -4.70
N PRO A 67 -22.81 6.71 -3.81
CA PRO A 67 -24.24 6.59 -4.06
C PRO A 67 -24.99 7.93 -3.92
N SER A 68 -24.32 9.00 -3.47
CA SER A 68 -24.90 10.35 -3.29
C SER A 68 -24.21 11.42 -4.15
N ASP A 69 -23.50 11.03 -5.21
CA ASP A 69 -22.78 11.98 -6.07
C ASP A 69 -23.70 12.90 -6.91
N ASP A 70 -25.03 12.75 -6.80
CA ASP A 70 -26.02 13.65 -7.42
C ASP A 70 -26.28 14.94 -6.63
N ASP A 71 -25.84 15.06 -5.37
CA ASP A 71 -26.38 16.10 -4.47
C ASP A 71 -25.37 17.05 -3.80
N ASN A 72 -24.09 17.12 -4.24
CA ASN A 72 -23.16 18.07 -3.63
C ASN A 72 -22.29 18.88 -4.60
N LEU A 73 -22.86 20.03 -4.98
CA LEU A 73 -22.21 21.13 -5.70
C LEU A 73 -21.36 22.05 -4.81
N THR A 74 -21.20 21.80 -3.50
CA THR A 74 -20.72 22.88 -2.61
C THR A 74 -19.97 22.50 -1.33
N GLU A 75 -19.08 21.50 -1.32
CA GLU A 75 -18.18 21.37 -0.16
C GLU A 75 -16.78 20.89 -0.54
N LEU A 76 -15.83 21.81 -0.34
CA LEU A 76 -14.38 21.65 -0.37
C LEU A 76 -13.84 20.75 -1.50
N LYS A 77 -13.43 21.39 -2.60
CA LYS A 77 -12.68 20.78 -3.71
C LYS A 77 -11.33 20.25 -3.20
N GLU A 78 -11.33 19.17 -2.42
CA GLU A 78 -10.22 18.24 -2.40
C GLU A 78 -10.02 17.83 -3.85
N VAL A 79 -8.85 18.13 -4.38
CA VAL A 79 -8.53 17.87 -5.78
C VAL A 79 -8.45 16.35 -5.93
N ILE A 80 -9.59 15.73 -6.24
CA ILE A 80 -9.65 14.34 -6.68
C ILE A 80 -8.96 14.32 -8.04
N HIS A 81 -7.68 13.98 -8.03
CA HIS A 81 -6.82 13.99 -9.23
C HIS A 81 -7.29 13.01 -10.30
N PHE A 82 -8.07 12.01 -9.92
CA PHE A 82 -8.60 10.98 -10.81
C PHE A 82 -9.92 10.41 -10.28
N ARG A 83 -10.87 10.12 -11.16
CA ARG A 83 -12.14 9.47 -10.82
C ARG A 83 -12.34 8.31 -11.79
N ALA A 84 -12.48 7.09 -11.25
CA ALA A 84 -12.75 5.92 -12.04
C ALA A 84 -14.24 5.88 -12.43
N LYS A 85 -14.51 5.72 -13.72
CA LYS A 85 -15.86 5.86 -14.31
C LYS A 85 -16.45 4.53 -14.75
N THR A 86 -15.61 3.55 -15.03
CA THR A 86 -15.98 2.24 -15.56
C THR A 86 -15.69 1.14 -14.56
N ASP A 87 -16.48 0.06 -14.59
CA ASP A 87 -16.25 -1.13 -13.78
C ASP A 87 -14.82 -1.69 -13.95
N SER A 88 -14.28 -1.62 -15.18
CA SER A 88 -12.91 -2.02 -15.46
C SER A 88 -11.87 -1.16 -14.73
N GLU A 89 -12.07 0.16 -14.63
CA GLU A 89 -11.18 1.05 -13.87
C GLU A 89 -11.30 0.78 -12.36
N HIS A 90 -12.52 0.51 -11.85
CA HIS A 90 -12.72 0.16 -10.44
C HIS A 90 -12.03 -1.16 -10.08
N LEU A 91 -12.18 -2.18 -10.93
CA LEU A 91 -11.50 -3.48 -10.75
C LEU A 91 -9.99 -3.35 -10.88
N ALA A 92 -9.50 -2.53 -11.80
CA ALA A 92 -8.08 -2.24 -11.93
C ALA A 92 -7.52 -1.54 -10.68
N LEU A 93 -8.27 -0.62 -10.05
CA LEU A 93 -7.88 0.03 -8.79
C LEU A 93 -7.76 -0.99 -7.66
N LEU A 94 -8.79 -1.82 -7.51
CA LEU A 94 -8.83 -2.84 -6.47
C LEU A 94 -7.68 -3.86 -6.67
N GLY A 95 -7.46 -4.29 -7.92
CA GLY A 95 -6.37 -5.20 -8.28
C GLY A 95 -4.99 -4.61 -8.03
N LEU A 96 -4.77 -3.34 -8.37
CA LEU A 96 -3.51 -2.64 -8.11
C LEU A 96 -3.27 -2.47 -6.60
N ALA A 97 -4.28 -2.05 -5.85
CA ALA A 97 -4.21 -1.93 -4.40
C ALA A 97 -3.88 -3.28 -3.72
N PHE A 98 -4.50 -4.36 -4.20
CA PHE A 98 -4.22 -5.71 -3.73
C PHE A 98 -2.78 -6.15 -4.06
N THR A 99 -2.31 -5.86 -5.27
CA THR A 99 -0.93 -6.17 -5.69
C THR A 99 0.10 -5.44 -4.83
N ILE A 100 -0.15 -4.16 -4.51
CA ILE A 100 0.69 -3.39 -3.59
C ILE A 100 0.72 -4.04 -2.20
N LEU A 101 -0.44 -4.42 -1.67
CA LEU A 101 -0.59 -5.05 -0.36
C LEU A 101 0.13 -6.41 -0.26
N ASP A 102 -0.12 -7.30 -1.22
CA ASP A 102 0.24 -8.71 -1.09
C ASP A 102 1.64 -9.02 -1.63
N GLU A 103 2.09 -8.25 -2.63
CA GLU A 103 3.37 -8.50 -3.30
C GLU A 103 4.37 -7.35 -3.08
N LEU A 104 4.06 -6.13 -3.55
CA LEU A 104 5.09 -5.10 -3.67
C LEU A 104 5.61 -4.58 -2.33
N LEU A 105 4.70 -4.23 -1.40
CA LEU A 105 5.09 -3.76 -0.06
C LEU A 105 5.84 -4.85 0.72
N PRO A 106 5.35 -6.10 0.84
CA PRO A 106 6.07 -7.16 1.53
C PRO A 106 7.46 -7.39 0.96
N LEU A 107 7.62 -7.44 -0.37
CA LEU A 107 8.93 -7.63 -1.01
C LEU A 107 9.90 -6.49 -0.69
N ALA A 108 9.44 -5.23 -0.76
CA ALA A 108 10.26 -4.06 -0.46
C ALA A 108 10.74 -4.05 1.01
N ILE A 109 9.85 -4.39 1.96
CA ILE A 109 10.17 -4.45 3.38
C ILE A 109 11.13 -5.60 3.69
N ILE A 110 10.86 -6.80 3.17
CA ILE A 110 11.71 -7.97 3.41
C ILE A 110 13.15 -7.68 2.98
N LYS A 111 13.34 -7.04 1.82
CA LYS A 111 14.66 -6.66 1.32
C LYS A 111 15.45 -5.80 2.31
N VAL A 112 14.82 -4.84 2.99
CA VAL A 112 15.50 -3.96 3.96
C VAL A 112 15.75 -4.67 5.30
N TRP A 113 14.78 -5.46 5.76
CA TRP A 113 14.90 -6.17 7.04
C TRP A 113 15.82 -7.39 6.98
N SER A 114 15.95 -8.06 5.81
CA SER A 114 16.88 -9.19 5.64
C SER A 114 18.34 -8.75 5.66
N LEU A 115 18.67 -7.62 5.00
CA LEU A 115 20.03 -7.04 4.99
C LEU A 115 20.52 -6.67 6.39
N THR A 116 19.58 -6.35 7.30
CA THR A 116 19.91 -6.02 8.70
C THR A 116 20.32 -7.27 9.50
N ASN A 117 19.85 -8.46 9.11
CA ASN A 117 20.24 -9.71 9.77
C ASN A 117 21.63 -10.19 9.32
N GLU A 118 21.99 -10.00 8.05
CA GLU A 118 23.33 -10.36 7.52
C GLU A 118 24.44 -9.47 8.10
N SER A 119 24.15 -8.18 8.34
CA SER A 119 25.11 -7.26 9.00
C SER A 119 25.49 -7.66 10.43
N LYS A 120 24.75 -8.59 11.06
CA LYS A 120 25.04 -9.09 12.42
C LYS A 120 25.91 -10.36 12.43
N GLU A 121 26.19 -10.98 11.28
CA GLU A 121 27.03 -12.19 11.24
C GLU A 121 28.52 -11.94 11.52
N LEU A 122 28.98 -10.69 11.56
CA LEU A 122 30.38 -10.39 11.91
C LEU A 122 30.62 -10.23 13.42
N GLU A 123 29.56 -10.15 14.25
CA GLU A 123 29.71 -10.01 15.70
C GLU A 123 28.67 -10.87 16.46
N SER A 124 29.15 -11.96 17.05
CA SER A 124 28.51 -12.82 18.07
C SER A 124 27.60 -13.96 17.59
N GLU A 125 28.10 -15.17 17.84
CA GLU A 125 27.38 -16.44 17.87
C GLU A 125 26.22 -16.36 18.87
N ASN A 126 24.98 -16.18 18.39
CA ASN A 126 23.69 -16.61 19.00
C ASN A 126 22.52 -15.93 18.25
N ILE A 127 22.27 -16.31 16.99
CA ILE A 127 21.18 -15.71 16.19
C ILE A 127 19.94 -16.61 16.26
N VAL A 128 19.13 -16.43 17.31
CA VAL A 128 17.69 -16.69 17.20
C VAL A 128 17.11 -15.50 16.44
N PRO A 129 16.38 -15.68 15.32
CA PRO A 129 15.66 -14.59 14.68
C PRO A 129 14.80 -13.88 15.73
N ASN A 130 15.03 -12.59 15.95
CA ASN A 130 14.41 -11.87 17.05
C ASN A 130 12.88 -11.97 16.93
N ALA A 131 12.24 -12.78 17.79
CA ALA A 131 10.82 -13.09 17.70
C ALA A 131 9.94 -11.82 17.71
N SER A 132 10.44 -10.73 18.30
CA SER A 132 9.82 -9.39 18.25
C SER A 132 9.59 -8.88 16.83
N ILE A 133 10.61 -8.99 15.95
CA ILE A 133 10.54 -8.49 14.57
C ILE A 133 9.48 -9.27 13.78
N THR A 134 9.38 -10.58 14.00
CA THR A 134 8.36 -11.40 13.34
C THR A 134 6.94 -11.07 13.80
N ALA A 135 6.76 -10.69 15.07
CA ALA A 135 5.48 -10.25 15.60
C ALA A 135 5.08 -8.86 15.06
N GLU A 136 6.03 -7.93 14.98
CA GLU A 136 5.86 -6.59 14.41
C GLU A 136 5.46 -6.64 12.93
N LEU A 137 6.15 -7.44 12.11
CA LEU A 137 5.81 -7.63 10.69
C LEU A 137 4.43 -8.26 10.51
N LYS A 138 4.05 -9.20 11.39
CA LYS A 138 2.73 -9.82 11.35
C LYS A 138 1.62 -8.81 11.68
N GLU A 139 1.84 -7.97 12.70
CA GLU A 139 0.89 -6.93 13.07
C GLU A 139 0.78 -5.84 12.00
N TRP A 140 1.92 -5.43 11.45
CA TRP A 140 1.98 -4.54 10.31
C TRP A 140 1.17 -5.06 9.12
N LYS A 141 1.33 -6.33 8.74
CA LYS A 141 0.54 -6.95 7.66
C LYS A 141 -0.96 -6.94 7.96
N ARG A 142 -1.38 -7.17 9.21
CA ARG A 142 -2.80 -7.05 9.60
C ARG A 142 -3.32 -5.63 9.44
N SER A 143 -2.53 -4.63 9.81
CA SER A 143 -2.91 -3.23 9.64
C SER A 143 -3.10 -2.87 8.16
N LEU A 144 -2.22 -3.35 7.26
CA LEU A 144 -2.39 -3.13 5.83
C LEU A 144 -3.64 -3.83 5.29
N GLN A 145 -3.89 -5.07 5.70
CA GLN A 145 -5.09 -5.81 5.30
C GLN A 145 -6.36 -5.07 5.73
N HIS A 146 -6.39 -4.52 6.95
CA HIS A 146 -7.52 -3.75 7.43
C HIS A 146 -7.78 -2.50 6.58
N SER A 147 -6.74 -1.76 6.20
CA SER A 147 -6.88 -0.61 5.30
C SER A 147 -7.41 -1.01 3.92
N PHE A 148 -6.91 -2.10 3.35
CA PHE A 148 -7.41 -2.62 2.07
C PHE A 148 -8.87 -3.10 2.16
N ASP A 149 -9.25 -3.74 3.25
CA ASP A 149 -10.62 -4.21 3.46
C ASP A 149 -11.62 -3.03 3.43
N LYS A 150 -11.24 -1.82 3.88
CA LYS A 150 -12.08 -0.61 3.73
C LYS A 150 -12.39 -0.30 2.26
N LEU A 151 -11.37 -0.38 1.39
CA LEU A 151 -11.53 -0.14 -0.06
C LEU A 151 -12.41 -1.23 -0.68
N ARG A 152 -12.15 -2.50 -0.35
CA ARG A 152 -12.95 -3.64 -0.83
C ARG A 152 -14.40 -3.50 -0.41
N ASP A 153 -14.66 -3.18 0.86
CA ASP A 153 -16.00 -3.05 1.40
C ASP A 153 -16.75 -1.88 0.74
N HIS A 154 -16.07 -0.76 0.46
CA HIS A 154 -16.65 0.35 -0.30
C HIS A 154 -17.04 -0.08 -1.72
N PHE A 155 -16.12 -0.74 -2.44
CA PHE A 155 -16.37 -1.26 -3.78
C PHE A 155 -17.56 -2.26 -3.79
N CYS A 156 -17.55 -3.23 -2.89
CA CYS A 156 -18.62 -4.24 -2.79
C CYS A 156 -19.99 -3.60 -2.55
N ARG A 157 -20.08 -2.57 -1.70
CA ARG A 157 -21.34 -1.85 -1.46
C ARG A 157 -21.84 -1.17 -2.74
N GLN A 158 -20.97 -0.47 -3.47
CA GLN A 158 -21.36 0.17 -4.75
C GLN A 158 -21.79 -0.86 -5.79
N TYR A 159 -21.02 -1.95 -5.92
CA TYR A 159 -21.32 -2.99 -6.89
C TYR A 159 -22.65 -3.67 -6.58
N VAL A 160 -22.90 -4.08 -5.33
CA VAL A 160 -24.18 -4.70 -4.93
C VAL A 160 -25.36 -3.76 -5.18
N LEU A 161 -25.24 -2.46 -4.85
CA LEU A 161 -26.30 -1.47 -5.09
C LEU A 161 -26.61 -1.27 -6.59
N THR A 162 -25.68 -1.58 -7.49
CA THR A 162 -25.89 -1.45 -8.94
C THR A 162 -26.80 -2.56 -9.50
N PHE A 163 -27.00 -3.67 -8.79
CA PHE A 163 -27.85 -4.80 -9.20
C PHE A 163 -29.26 -4.82 -8.59
N ILE A 164 -29.63 -3.82 -7.79
CA ILE A 164 -30.95 -3.71 -7.13
C ILE A 164 -31.78 -2.64 -7.84
#